data_AF-A0A913Z0K6-F1
#
_entry.id   AF-A0A913Z0K6-F1
#
_cell.length_a   1.000
_cell.length_b   1.000
_cell.length_c   1.000
_cell.angle_alpha   90.00
_cell.angle_beta   90.00
_cell.angle_gamma   90.00
#
_symmetry.space_group_name_H-M   'P 1'
#
loop_
_entity.id
_entity.type
_entity.pdbx_description
1 polymer ?
#
loop_
_entity_poly.entity_id
_entity_poly.type
_entity_poly.pdbx_seq_one_letter_code
_entity_poly.pdbx_strand_id
1 'polypeptide(L)'
;MSERLWGVLKARGVQRDTLEKMQNEKIDEDVIIEMTDEELSEYIPRKGDRVVVKAFVRKENSETQTQKRKFTLLESLRSRMAGKSGKKTARLVSDSEEEYESSAPGPSDGGQSNSTQKSAETKRGPRGKKAKEASTSSRSLIVGFSVYEATESRYKQVRAPMGGGIRHITVDKNTPKKNCYIPFAPCFFKMEKTVMVRSGTSS
;
A
#
# COMPACT_ATOMS: atom_id res chain seq x y z
N MET A 1 20.35 11.90 16.02
CA MET A 1 19.33 11.60 17.05
C MET A 1 18.24 12.66 16.98
N SER A 2 16.95 12.29 16.99
CA SER A 2 15.88 13.30 16.95
C SER A 2 15.68 14.02 18.29
N GLU A 3 15.15 15.24 18.22
CA GLU A 3 14.75 16.05 19.40
C GLU A 3 13.75 15.31 20.31
N ARG A 4 12.90 14.47 19.73
CA ARG A 4 11.88 13.72 20.47
C ARG A 4 12.52 12.59 21.27
N LEU A 5 13.39 11.81 20.64
CA LEU A 5 14.15 10.76 21.32
C LEU A 5 15.05 11.37 22.41
N TRP A 6 15.72 12.48 22.12
CA TRP A 6 16.53 13.22 23.09
C TRP A 6 15.71 13.65 24.32
N GLY A 7 14.53 14.23 24.10
CA GLY A 7 13.63 14.65 25.17
C GLY A 7 13.18 13.49 26.06
N VAL A 8 12.85 12.34 25.47
CA VAL A 8 12.46 11.13 26.22
C VAL A 8 13.61 10.62 27.07
N LEU A 9 14.82 10.54 26.50
CA LEU A 9 15.99 10.06 27.24
C LEU A 9 16.37 11.01 28.39
N LYS A 10 16.30 12.33 28.16
CA LYS A 10 16.53 13.34 29.20
C LYS A 10 15.50 13.24 30.33
N ALA A 11 14.21 13.08 30.00
CA ALA A 11 13.14 12.93 31.00
C ALA A 11 13.30 11.66 31.85
N ARG A 12 13.97 10.64 31.32
CA ARG A 12 14.27 9.37 32.00
C ARG A 12 15.56 9.41 32.82
N GLY A 13 16.27 10.55 32.83
CA GLY A 13 17.46 10.75 33.64
C GLY A 13 18.73 10.16 33.03
N VAL A 14 18.78 9.97 31.70
CA VAL A 14 20.03 9.65 31.00
C VAL A 14 20.95 10.87 31.11
N GLN A 15 22.21 10.64 31.50
CA GLN A 15 23.18 11.71 31.69
C GLN A 15 23.49 12.41 30.37
N ARG A 16 23.78 13.72 30.45
CA ARG A 16 24.08 14.53 29.26
C ARG A 16 25.28 13.98 28.49
N ASP A 17 26.32 13.56 29.19
CA ASP A 17 27.52 13.01 28.57
C ASP A 17 27.21 11.73 27.77
N THR A 18 26.30 10.90 28.29
CA THR A 18 25.82 9.70 27.59
C THR A 18 24.99 10.06 26.35
N LEU A 19 24.16 11.10 26.42
CA LEU A 19 23.39 11.59 25.26
C LEU A 19 24.31 12.14 24.16
N GLU A 20 25.35 12.88 24.54
CA GLU A 20 26.35 13.39 23.60
C GLU A 20 27.16 12.24 22.97
N LYS A 21 27.51 11.20 23.74
CA LYS A 21 28.10 9.97 23.19
C LYS A 21 27.17 9.28 22.18
N MET A 22 25.91 9.05 22.53
CA MET A 22 24.93 8.46 21.62
C MET A 22 24.76 9.28 20.35
N GLN A 23 24.82 10.61 20.44
CA GLN A 23 24.75 11.49 19.27
C GLN A 23 26.00 11.40 18.39
N ASN A 24 27.19 11.38 19.00
CA ASN A 24 28.46 11.25 18.30
C ASN A 24 28.59 9.90 17.57
N GLU A 25 28.06 8.85 18.18
CA GLU A 25 28.02 7.49 17.62
C GLU A 25 26.84 7.27 16.66
N LYS A 26 26.06 8.31 16.37
CA LYS A 26 24.90 8.28 15.46
C LYS A 26 23.86 7.22 15.84
N ILE A 27 23.63 7.06 17.14
CA ILE A 27 22.57 6.18 17.65
C ILE A 27 21.22 6.91 17.50
N ASP A 28 20.53 6.57 16.42
CA ASP A 28 19.23 7.11 16.04
C ASP A 28 18.09 6.12 16.36
N GLU A 29 16.84 6.52 16.11
CA GLU A 29 15.66 5.68 16.33
C GLU A 29 15.77 4.29 15.69
N ASP A 30 16.20 4.26 14.44
CA ASP A 30 16.29 3.01 13.69
C ASP A 30 17.38 2.10 14.26
N VAL A 31 18.51 2.68 14.67
CA VAL A 31 19.60 1.93 15.32
C VAL A 31 19.14 1.34 16.65
N ILE A 32 18.39 2.10 17.47
CA ILE A 32 17.85 1.61 18.74
C ILE A 32 16.91 0.41 18.57
N ILE A 33 16.17 0.34 17.46
CA ILE A 33 15.31 -0.82 17.16
C ILE A 33 16.14 -2.06 16.87
N GLU A 34 17.25 -1.91 16.14
CA GLU A 34 18.10 -3.01 15.69
C GLU A 34 19.09 -3.49 16.76
N MET A 35 19.53 -2.62 17.67
CA MET A 35 20.47 -2.96 18.75
C MET A 35 19.91 -4.00 19.74
N THR A 36 20.78 -4.83 20.30
CA THR A 36 20.39 -5.79 21.35
C THR A 36 20.12 -5.09 22.69
N ASP A 37 19.57 -5.81 23.67
CA ASP A 37 19.37 -5.22 25.02
C ASP A 37 20.72 -5.04 25.76
N GLU A 38 21.74 -5.85 25.43
CA GLU A 38 23.07 -5.71 26.01
C GLU A 38 23.76 -4.44 25.50
N GLU A 39 23.74 -4.18 24.19
CA GLU A 39 24.35 -2.98 23.61
C GLU A 39 23.65 -1.72 24.11
N LEU A 40 22.32 -1.74 24.18
CA LEU A 40 21.56 -0.60 24.71
C LEU A 40 21.77 -0.38 26.22
N SER A 41 22.27 -1.39 26.94
CA SER A 41 22.56 -1.27 28.38
C SER A 41 23.78 -0.40 28.69
N GLU A 42 24.69 -0.22 27.74
CA GLU A 42 25.86 0.66 27.86
C GLU A 42 25.46 2.13 28.02
N TYR A 43 24.37 2.55 27.35
CA TYR A 43 23.86 3.92 27.41
C TYR A 43 22.71 4.06 28.42
N ILE A 44 21.87 3.04 28.54
CA ILE A 44 20.69 3.07 29.41
C ILE A 44 20.76 1.88 30.36
N PRO A 45 21.35 2.04 31.57
CA PRO A 45 21.58 0.93 32.49
C PRO A 45 20.29 0.27 32.99
N ARG A 46 19.22 1.06 33.11
CA ARG A 46 17.92 0.60 33.63
C ARG A 46 17.13 -0.13 32.53
N LYS A 47 16.90 -1.43 32.74
CA LYS A 47 16.14 -2.29 31.82
C LYS A 47 14.74 -1.75 31.50
N GLY A 48 14.03 -1.21 32.49
CA GLY A 48 12.70 -0.63 32.29
C GLY A 48 12.71 0.54 31.31
N ASP A 49 13.73 1.40 31.40
CA ASP A 49 13.86 2.58 30.53
C ASP A 49 14.23 2.15 29.09
N ARG A 50 15.06 1.12 28.92
CA ARG A 50 15.34 0.52 27.60
C ARG A 50 14.08 0.02 26.91
N VAL A 51 13.22 -0.71 27.64
CA VAL A 51 11.94 -1.21 27.11
C VAL A 51 11.03 -0.05 26.71
N VAL A 52 10.94 0.99 27.53
CA VAL A 52 10.13 2.17 27.24
C VAL A 52 10.65 2.91 26.00
N VAL A 53 11.96 3.10 25.88
CA VAL A 53 12.58 3.76 24.72
C VAL A 53 12.32 2.96 23.45
N LYS A 54 12.57 1.64 23.45
CA LYS A 54 12.24 0.77 22.31
C LYS A 54 10.75 0.81 21.95
N ALA A 55 9.85 0.83 22.94
CA ALA A 55 8.42 0.93 22.70
C ALA A 55 8.01 2.30 22.12
N PHE A 56 8.57 3.38 22.63
CA PHE A 56 8.37 4.74 22.13
C PHE A 56 8.78 4.85 20.67
N VAL A 57 9.99 4.40 20.35
CA VAL A 57 10.57 4.47 19.01
C VAL A 57 9.76 3.62 18.01
N ARG A 58 9.34 2.41 18.38
CA ARG A 58 8.46 1.57 17.53
C ARG A 58 7.13 2.25 17.23
N LYS A 59 6.53 2.90 18.22
CA LYS A 59 5.27 3.64 18.05
C LYS A 59 5.46 4.82 17.11
N GLU A 60 6.50 5.62 17.31
CA GLU A 60 6.78 6.79 16.48
C GLU A 60 7.05 6.42 15.02
N ASN A 61 7.81 5.35 14.76
CA ASN A 61 8.05 4.86 13.40
C ASN A 61 6.76 4.41 12.71
N SER A 62 5.82 3.81 13.45
CA SER A 62 4.50 3.42 12.89
C SER A 62 3.62 4.64 12.55
N GLU A 63 3.66 5.68 13.39
CA GLU A 63 2.89 6.92 13.20
C GLU A 63 3.46 7.76 12.05
N THR A 64 4.77 7.94 12.00
CA THR A 64 5.45 8.65 10.90
C THR A 64 5.30 7.92 9.57
N GLN A 65 5.41 6.59 9.52
CA GLN A 65 5.16 5.84 8.29
C GLN A 65 3.70 5.97 7.83
N THR A 66 2.74 5.97 8.76
CA THR A 66 1.33 6.20 8.46
C THR A 66 1.07 7.60 7.93
N GLN A 67 1.69 8.63 8.52
CA GLN A 67 1.58 10.02 8.05
C GLN A 67 2.23 10.21 6.68
N LYS A 68 3.43 9.65 6.44
CA LYS A 68 4.10 9.66 5.13
C LYS A 68 3.21 9.06 4.04
N ARG A 69 2.59 7.89 4.29
CA ARG A 69 1.66 7.24 3.34
C ARG A 69 0.41 8.07 3.05
N LYS A 70 -0.13 8.78 4.06
CA LYS A 70 -1.26 9.70 3.88
C LYS A 70 -0.87 10.90 3.01
N PHE A 71 0.31 11.47 3.26
CA PHE A 71 0.80 12.61 2.49
C PHE A 71 1.08 12.26 1.03
N THR A 72 1.76 11.14 0.76
CA THR A 72 2.04 10.67 -0.61
C THR A 72 0.76 10.35 -1.39
N LEU A 73 -0.26 9.80 -0.73
CA LEU A 73 -1.57 9.58 -1.34
C LEU A 73 -2.26 10.91 -1.68
N LEU A 74 -2.27 11.86 -0.75
CA LEU A 74 -2.85 13.19 -0.98
C LEU A 74 -2.14 13.94 -2.10
N GLU A 75 -0.81 13.86 -2.15
CA GLU A 75 0.00 14.46 -3.22
C GLU A 75 -0.26 13.79 -4.58
N SER A 76 -0.35 12.46 -4.60
CA SER A 76 -0.72 11.71 -5.79
C SER A 76 -2.13 12.07 -6.29
N LEU A 77 -3.07 12.27 -5.37
CA LEU A 77 -4.44 12.69 -5.70
C LEU A 77 -4.48 14.13 -6.20
N ARG A 78 -3.77 15.07 -5.55
CA ARG A 78 -3.63 16.46 -6.00
C ARG A 78 -3.02 16.51 -7.41
N SER A 79 -1.98 15.72 -7.66
CA SER A 79 -1.35 15.61 -8.98
C SER A 79 -2.31 15.09 -10.05
N ARG A 80 -3.20 14.16 -9.69
CA ARG A 80 -4.25 13.64 -10.59
C ARG A 80 -5.37 14.64 -10.83
N MET A 81 -5.75 15.42 -9.81
CA MET A 81 -6.78 16.46 -9.94
C MET A 81 -6.29 17.70 -10.69
N ALA A 82 -4.99 18.02 -10.62
CA ALA A 82 -4.37 19.15 -11.31
C ALA A 82 -4.23 18.96 -12.85
N GLY A 83 -4.80 17.89 -13.42
CA GLY A 83 -5.00 17.75 -14.87
C GLY A 83 -3.74 17.49 -15.72
N LYS A 84 -2.55 17.32 -15.13
CA LYS A 84 -1.34 16.96 -15.89
C LYS A 84 -1.29 15.45 -16.14
N SER A 85 -1.82 15.05 -17.29
CA SER A 85 -1.65 13.71 -17.87
C SER A 85 -0.17 13.33 -17.99
N GLY A 86 0.20 12.20 -17.40
CA GLY A 86 1.30 11.34 -17.87
C GLY A 86 2.73 11.88 -17.72
N LYS A 87 3.35 11.62 -16.57
CA LYS A 87 4.76 11.22 -16.52
C LYS A 87 4.87 9.95 -15.69
N LYS A 88 5.33 8.87 -16.32
CA LYS A 88 5.77 7.65 -15.62
C LYS A 88 6.88 8.09 -14.67
N THR A 89 6.64 8.01 -13.37
CA THR A 89 7.73 8.06 -12.39
C THR A 89 8.52 6.77 -12.54
N ALA A 90 9.57 6.82 -13.35
CA ALA A 90 10.68 5.90 -13.24
C ALA A 90 11.25 6.03 -11.82
N ARG A 91 11.72 4.89 -11.30
CA ARG A 91 12.21 4.67 -9.95
C ARG A 91 13.19 5.77 -9.52
N LEU A 92 12.90 6.46 -8.41
CA LEU A 92 13.92 7.16 -7.65
C LEU A 92 14.57 6.12 -6.73
N VAL A 93 15.71 5.62 -7.19
CA VAL A 93 16.73 5.03 -6.34
C VAL A 93 17.52 6.24 -5.83
N SER A 94 17.46 6.49 -4.52
CA SER A 94 18.50 7.29 -3.86
C SER A 94 19.71 6.38 -3.74
N ASP A 95 20.75 6.67 -4.49
CA ASP A 95 22.10 6.25 -4.18
C ASP A 95 22.99 7.48 -4.29
N SER A 96 23.86 7.62 -3.29
CA SER A 96 24.66 8.80 -3.06
C SER A 96 25.86 8.86 -4.01
N GLU A 97 26.26 10.10 -4.25
CA GLU A 97 27.41 10.64 -4.96
C GLU A 97 28.68 9.75 -4.99
N GLU A 98 29.25 9.55 -6.18
CA GLU A 98 30.71 9.64 -6.39
C GLU A 98 31.03 10.31 -7.74
N GLU A 99 31.99 11.23 -7.68
CA GLU A 99 32.59 11.98 -8.78
C GLU A 99 33.36 11.07 -9.75
N TYR A 100 33.23 11.31 -11.05
CA TYR A 100 34.34 11.13 -11.98
C TYR A 100 34.17 12.06 -13.17
N GLU A 101 35.12 13.00 -13.21
CA GLU A 101 35.38 13.98 -14.25
C GLU A 101 35.99 13.31 -15.48
N SER A 102 35.41 13.51 -16.67
CA SER A 102 36.21 13.66 -17.90
C SER A 102 35.38 14.19 -19.07
N SER A 103 35.71 15.44 -19.44
CA SER A 103 35.93 15.92 -20.81
C SER A 103 34.81 15.78 -21.85
N ALA A 104 34.20 16.93 -22.15
CA ALA A 104 33.43 17.21 -23.37
C ALA A 104 34.27 16.92 -24.65
N PRO A 105 33.64 16.81 -25.84
CA PRO A 105 33.21 18.04 -26.51
C PRO A 105 31.84 17.92 -27.23
N GLY A 106 31.13 19.05 -27.35
CA GLY A 106 30.07 19.23 -28.35
C GLY A 106 30.63 19.16 -29.77
N PRO A 107 29.76 19.18 -30.80
CA PRO A 107 29.41 20.50 -31.31
C PRO A 107 27.96 20.65 -31.82
N SER A 108 27.72 21.91 -32.15
CA SER A 108 26.55 22.66 -32.56
C SER A 108 25.97 22.35 -33.95
N ASP A 109 24.76 22.90 -34.12
CA ASP A 109 24.23 23.57 -35.32
C ASP A 109 23.52 22.79 -36.43
N GLY A 110 22.36 23.35 -36.83
CA GLY A 110 22.00 23.49 -38.23
C GLY A 110 21.02 22.48 -38.86
N GLY A 111 19.84 22.97 -39.24
CA GLY A 111 19.36 22.84 -40.63
C GLY A 111 18.57 21.61 -41.09
N GLN A 112 17.27 21.82 -41.30
CA GLN A 112 16.49 21.52 -42.53
C GLN A 112 16.35 20.08 -43.12
N SER A 113 15.07 19.66 -43.19
CA SER A 113 14.33 19.05 -44.32
C SER A 113 14.61 17.64 -44.91
N ASN A 114 13.52 16.87 -44.89
CA ASN A 114 12.89 16.03 -45.93
C ASN A 114 13.50 14.72 -46.47
N SER A 115 12.63 13.69 -46.35
CA SER A 115 12.35 12.54 -47.23
C SER A 115 13.48 11.60 -47.62
N THR A 116 13.36 10.33 -47.21
CA THR A 116 13.42 9.19 -48.14
C THR A 116 12.66 8.00 -47.54
N GLN A 117 11.77 7.46 -48.36
CA GLN A 117 10.96 6.28 -48.10
C GLN A 117 11.88 5.05 -47.94
N LYS A 118 11.65 4.23 -46.91
CA LYS A 118 11.95 2.80 -46.99
C LYS A 118 10.93 2.00 -46.21
N SER A 119 10.13 1.30 -46.99
CA SER A 119 9.08 0.36 -46.63
C SER A 119 9.61 -0.71 -45.69
N ALA A 120 9.02 -0.77 -44.48
CA ALA A 120 9.10 -1.94 -43.62
C ALA A 120 7.67 -2.36 -43.30
N GLU A 121 7.20 -3.31 -44.09
CA GLU A 121 5.97 -4.04 -43.92
C GLU A 121 5.93 -4.70 -42.53
N THR A 122 5.26 -4.04 -41.57
CA THR A 122 4.90 -4.67 -40.31
C THR A 122 3.40 -4.91 -40.34
N LYS A 123 3.05 -6.20 -40.54
CA LYS A 123 1.70 -6.73 -40.56
C LYS A 123 0.86 -6.11 -39.45
N ARG A 124 -0.07 -5.24 -39.83
CA ARG A 124 -1.12 -4.73 -38.94
C ARG A 124 -2.03 -5.91 -38.60
N GLY A 125 -1.77 -6.55 -37.46
CA GLY A 125 -2.72 -7.48 -36.86
C GLY A 125 -4.08 -6.79 -36.64
N PRO A 126 -5.18 -7.54 -36.64
CA PRO A 126 -6.52 -6.98 -36.66
C PRO A 126 -6.77 -6.12 -35.41
N ARG A 127 -6.81 -4.79 -35.61
CA ARG A 127 -7.36 -3.82 -34.67
C ARG A 127 -8.88 -3.98 -34.66
N GLY A 128 -9.38 -4.69 -33.66
CA GLY A 128 -10.81 -4.90 -33.49
C GLY A 128 -11.16 -5.79 -32.32
N LYS A 129 -10.63 -5.53 -31.12
CA LYS A 129 -11.29 -6.05 -29.91
C LYS A 129 -12.57 -5.24 -29.70
N LYS A 130 -13.65 -5.64 -30.37
CA LYS A 130 -15.01 -5.24 -29.96
C LYS A 130 -15.15 -5.56 -28.47
N ALA A 131 -15.73 -4.63 -27.69
CA ALA A 131 -15.88 -4.77 -26.26
C ALA A 131 -16.61 -6.07 -25.92
N LYS A 132 -15.87 -7.06 -25.38
CA LYS A 132 -16.42 -8.34 -24.94
C LYS A 132 -17.27 -8.20 -23.66
N GLU A 133 -17.26 -7.04 -23.00
CA GLU A 133 -18.05 -6.78 -21.78
C GLU A 133 -19.56 -6.94 -21.99
N ALA A 134 -20.10 -6.67 -23.19
CA ALA A 134 -21.54 -6.77 -23.43
C ALA A 134 -22.03 -8.21 -23.65
N SER A 135 -21.13 -9.14 -24.03
CA SER A 135 -21.47 -10.54 -24.36
C SER A 135 -21.18 -11.53 -23.23
N THR A 136 -20.70 -11.07 -22.08
CA THR A 136 -20.50 -11.96 -20.93
C THR A 136 -21.85 -12.44 -20.42
N SER A 137 -22.06 -13.75 -20.32
CA SER A 137 -23.27 -14.34 -19.74
C SER A 137 -23.37 -14.09 -18.24
N SER A 138 -22.32 -13.53 -17.62
CA SER A 138 -22.22 -13.31 -16.19
C SER A 138 -22.30 -11.83 -15.80
N ARG A 139 -22.75 -11.57 -14.56
CA ARG A 139 -22.76 -10.27 -13.89
C ARG A 139 -22.04 -10.39 -12.55
N SER A 140 -21.32 -9.33 -12.16
CA SER A 140 -20.72 -9.24 -10.83
C SER A 140 -21.70 -8.61 -9.85
N LEU A 141 -21.81 -9.18 -8.66
CA LEU A 141 -22.55 -8.64 -7.53
C LEU A 141 -21.58 -8.35 -6.38
N ILE A 142 -21.84 -7.25 -5.69
CA ILE A 142 -21.15 -6.87 -4.46
C ILE A 142 -22.14 -7.01 -3.32
N VAL A 143 -21.79 -7.84 -2.34
CA VAL A 143 -22.66 -8.13 -1.19
C VAL A 143 -21.91 -7.79 0.08
N GLY A 144 -22.61 -7.29 1.09
CA GLY A 144 -22.04 -7.07 2.42
C GLY A 144 -23.11 -6.82 3.46
N PHE A 145 -22.68 -6.65 4.72
CA PHE A 145 -23.58 -6.32 5.82
C PHE A 145 -23.84 -4.82 5.88
N SER A 146 -25.08 -4.48 6.24
CA SER A 146 -25.49 -3.10 6.50
C SER A 146 -26.42 -3.07 7.70
N VAL A 147 -26.23 -2.09 8.58
CA VAL A 147 -27.09 -1.86 9.74
C VAL A 147 -27.94 -0.63 9.44
N TYR A 148 -29.23 -0.72 9.74
CA TYR A 148 -30.12 0.43 9.62
C TYR A 148 -29.90 1.36 10.81
N GLU A 149 -29.70 2.64 10.52
CA GLU A 149 -29.57 3.68 11.53
C GLU A 149 -30.79 4.60 11.47
N ALA A 150 -31.59 4.55 12.53
CA ALA A 150 -32.88 5.25 12.58
C ALA A 150 -32.72 6.78 12.62
N THR A 151 -31.67 7.30 13.25
CA THR A 151 -31.40 8.74 13.35
C THR A 151 -31.16 9.39 11.98
N GLU A 152 -30.46 8.69 11.09
CA GLU A 152 -30.14 9.17 9.75
C GLU A 152 -31.07 8.56 8.67
N SER A 153 -32.04 7.74 9.07
CA SER A 153 -32.97 7.02 8.21
C SER A 153 -32.29 6.28 7.04
N ARG A 154 -31.10 5.74 7.26
CA ARG A 154 -30.30 5.09 6.19
C ARG A 154 -29.59 3.83 6.66
N TYR A 155 -29.24 2.98 5.69
CA TYR A 155 -28.38 1.84 5.93
C TYR A 155 -26.90 2.26 5.89
N LYS A 156 -26.16 1.98 6.96
CA LYS A 156 -24.70 2.12 7.02
C LYS A 156 -24.04 0.76 6.77
N GLN A 157 -23.14 0.71 5.78
CA GLN A 157 -22.37 -0.49 5.48
C GLN A 157 -21.39 -0.80 6.63
N VAL A 158 -21.41 -2.03 7.12
CA VAL A 158 -20.49 -2.51 8.15
C VAL A 158 -19.20 -3.01 7.50
N ARG A 159 -18.05 -2.55 8.00
CA ARG A 159 -16.72 -3.00 7.60
C ARG A 159 -15.97 -3.50 8.83
N ALA A 160 -15.31 -4.65 8.70
CA ALA A 160 -14.44 -5.14 9.77
C ALA A 160 -13.20 -4.23 9.93
N PRO A 161 -12.62 -4.08 11.14
CA PRO A 161 -11.47 -3.19 11.39
C PRO A 161 -10.24 -3.49 10.52
N MET A 162 -10.05 -4.76 10.14
CA MET A 162 -8.95 -5.23 9.30
C MET A 162 -9.33 -5.37 7.81
N GLY A 163 -10.47 -4.79 7.40
CA GLY A 163 -11.07 -5.09 6.11
C GLY A 163 -11.79 -6.44 6.10
N GLY A 164 -12.81 -6.56 5.26
CA GLY A 164 -13.71 -7.70 5.24
C GLY A 164 -15.18 -7.30 5.39
N GLY A 165 -16.09 -8.28 5.25
CA GLY A 165 -17.54 -8.05 5.27
C GLY A 165 -18.14 -7.67 3.92
N ILE A 166 -17.33 -7.44 2.90
CA ILE A 166 -17.75 -7.27 1.50
C ILE A 166 -17.26 -8.48 0.70
N ARG A 167 -18.10 -9.00 -0.19
CA ARG A 167 -17.80 -10.12 -1.08
C ARG A 167 -18.14 -9.73 -2.51
N HIS A 168 -17.28 -10.12 -3.44
CA HIS A 168 -17.48 -10.00 -4.86
C HIS A 168 -17.82 -11.39 -5.39
N ILE A 169 -19.01 -11.55 -5.96
CA ILE A 169 -19.44 -12.81 -6.58
C ILE A 169 -19.80 -12.55 -8.04
N THR A 170 -19.66 -13.58 -8.85
CA THR A 170 -20.05 -13.55 -10.25
C THR A 170 -21.17 -14.56 -10.44
N VAL A 171 -22.30 -14.14 -10.98
CA VAL A 171 -23.47 -14.98 -11.23
C VAL A 171 -23.91 -14.86 -12.68
N ASP A 172 -24.58 -15.88 -13.21
CA ASP A 172 -25.15 -15.82 -14.55
C ASP A 172 -26.26 -14.75 -14.62
N LYS A 173 -26.36 -14.02 -15.74
CA LYS A 173 -27.34 -12.95 -15.97
C LYS A 173 -28.77 -13.49 -15.97
N ASN A 174 -28.98 -14.73 -16.38
CA ASN A 174 -30.29 -15.40 -16.37
C ASN A 174 -30.67 -15.92 -14.99
N THR A 175 -29.76 -15.87 -14.00
CA THR A 175 -30.08 -16.25 -12.62
C THR A 175 -31.17 -15.31 -12.09
N PRO A 176 -32.32 -15.83 -11.63
CA PRO A 176 -33.36 -14.99 -11.06
C PRO A 176 -32.88 -14.34 -9.76
N LYS A 177 -33.40 -13.15 -9.44
CA LYS A 177 -33.00 -12.36 -8.25
C LYS A 177 -33.08 -13.19 -6.97
N LYS A 178 -34.14 -14.00 -6.84
CA LYS A 178 -34.34 -14.92 -5.72
C LYS A 178 -33.26 -15.99 -5.59
N ASN A 179 -32.51 -16.34 -6.63
CA ASN A 179 -31.48 -17.39 -6.55
C ASN A 179 -30.06 -16.81 -6.46
N CYS A 180 -29.91 -15.49 -6.55
CA CYS A 180 -28.61 -14.83 -6.46
C CYS A 180 -27.96 -14.99 -5.08
N TYR A 181 -28.72 -15.40 -4.07
CA TYR A 181 -28.20 -15.58 -2.71
C TYR A 181 -27.49 -16.89 -2.45
N ILE A 182 -27.83 -17.92 -3.22
CA ILE A 182 -27.26 -19.26 -3.09
C ILE A 182 -25.71 -19.21 -3.13
N PRO A 183 -25.07 -18.55 -4.11
CA PRO A 183 -23.61 -18.50 -4.16
C PRO A 183 -22.96 -17.66 -3.05
N PHE A 184 -23.67 -16.73 -2.39
CA PHE A 184 -23.06 -15.92 -1.32
C PHE A 184 -23.29 -16.46 0.09
N ALA A 185 -24.33 -17.26 0.34
CA ALA A 185 -24.64 -17.72 1.70
C ALA A 185 -23.43 -18.39 2.41
N PRO A 186 -22.64 -19.25 1.75
CA PRO A 186 -21.42 -19.82 2.36
C PRO A 186 -20.30 -18.80 2.62
N CYS A 187 -20.30 -17.65 1.94
CA CYS A 187 -19.27 -16.62 2.09
C CYS A 187 -19.43 -15.75 3.34
N PHE A 188 -20.62 -15.79 3.96
CA PHE A 188 -20.99 -15.00 5.13
C PHE A 188 -21.32 -15.87 6.35
N PHE A 189 -21.88 -17.04 6.11
CA PHE A 189 -22.27 -17.97 7.17
C PHE A 189 -21.44 -19.24 7.04
N LYS A 190 -20.86 -19.69 8.17
CA LYS A 190 -20.31 -21.05 8.25
C LYS A 190 -21.48 -22.01 8.13
N MET A 191 -21.81 -22.43 6.91
CA MET A 191 -22.71 -23.56 6.74
C MET A 191 -21.96 -24.80 7.21
N GLU A 192 -22.40 -25.38 8.32
CA GLU A 192 -22.04 -26.77 8.63
C GLU A 192 -22.35 -27.59 7.39
N LYS A 193 -21.39 -28.42 6.98
CA LYS A 193 -21.48 -29.22 5.75
C LYS A 193 -22.73 -30.09 5.84
N THR A 194 -23.83 -29.64 5.23
CA THR A 194 -24.94 -30.53 4.95
C THR A 194 -24.43 -31.46 3.88
N VAL A 195 -24.14 -32.71 4.29
CA VAL A 195 -23.80 -33.80 3.39
C VAL A 195 -24.92 -33.90 2.36
N MET A 196 -24.65 -33.49 1.13
CA MET A 196 -25.51 -33.86 0.00
C MET A 196 -25.42 -35.38 -0.11
N VAL A 197 -26.45 -36.07 0.38
CA VAL A 197 -26.72 -37.45 0.00
C VAL A 197 -26.90 -37.43 -1.52
N ARG A 198 -25.92 -37.99 -2.22
CA ARG A 198 -26.08 -38.33 -3.64
C ARG A 198 -27.22 -39.35 -3.71
N SER A 199 -28.38 -38.93 -4.19
CA SER A 199 -29.43 -39.86 -4.61
C SER A 199 -28.83 -40.75 -5.70
N GLY A 200 -28.58 -42.00 -5.32
CA GLY A 200 -28.12 -43.04 -6.22
C GLY A 200 -29.12 -43.26 -7.34
N THR A 201 -28.55 -43.65 -8.46
CA THR A 201 -29.19 -44.27 -9.63
C THR A 201 -30.32 -45.21 -9.22
N SER A 202 -31.54 -44.92 -9.67
CA SER A 202 -32.58 -45.93 -9.82
C SER A 202 -32.56 -46.45 -11.25
N SER A 203 -32.55 -47.77 -11.31
CA SER A 203 -32.59 -48.71 -12.43
C SER A 203 -33.53 -48.35 -13.58
#